data_AF-A0A8B3LEG8-F1
#
_entry.id   AF-A0A8B3LEG8-F1
#
_cell.length_a   1.000
_cell.length_b   1.000
_cell.length_c   1.000
_cell.angle_alpha   90.00
_cell.angle_beta   90.00
_cell.angle_gamma   90.00
#
_symmetry.space_group_name_H-M   'P 1'
#
loop_
_entity.id
_entity.type
_entity.pdbx_description
1 polymer ?
#
loop_
_entity_poly.entity_id
_entity_poly.type
_entity_poly.pdbx_seq_one_letter_code
_entity_poly.pdbx_strand_id
1 'polypeptide(L)'
;MSRLKKGSAAAAVAVTLIGGFEGLRQNAYPDPATGGPPWTVCYGETHNVHKGDYHSIAECKAMLINSLQKYANGIEACTTAQIPDGRFVALVSFAYNVGVGAACKSSVVRLINEGRTREGCDALMKWNKAAGITFPGLTKRRAKERELCLRGL
;
A
#
# COMPACT_ATOMS: atom_id res chain seq x y z
N MET A 1 10.05 -6.76 -15.05
CA MET A 1 9.61 -5.36 -15.29
C MET A 1 8.45 -5.10 -14.35
N SER A 2 8.52 -4.06 -13.51
CA SER A 2 7.48 -3.75 -12.52
C SER A 2 6.10 -3.61 -13.18
N ARG A 3 5.08 -4.22 -12.58
CA ARG A 3 3.68 -4.15 -13.02
C ARG A 3 3.05 -2.76 -12.77
N LEU A 4 3.64 -1.96 -11.88
CA LEU A 4 3.21 -0.60 -11.55
C LEU A 4 3.98 0.45 -12.36
N LYS A 5 3.95 0.37 -13.69
CA LYS A 5 4.48 1.44 -14.54
C LYS A 5 3.52 2.64 -14.54
N LYS A 6 4.06 3.86 -14.56
CA LYS A 6 3.26 5.09 -14.71
C LYS A 6 2.36 4.97 -15.95
N GLY A 7 1.07 5.27 -15.78
CA GLY A 7 0.07 5.16 -16.85
C GLY A 7 -0.57 3.77 -17.01
N SER A 8 -0.11 2.73 -16.29
CA SER A 8 -0.78 1.42 -16.33
C SER A 8 -2.09 1.41 -15.52
N ALA A 9 -3.02 0.53 -15.90
CA ALA A 9 -4.25 0.32 -15.15
C ALA A 9 -3.97 -0.09 -13.69
N ALA A 10 -2.98 -0.97 -13.47
CA ALA A 10 -2.56 -1.38 -12.14
C ALA A 10 -2.05 -0.18 -11.30
N ALA A 11 -1.28 0.73 -11.91
CA ALA A 11 -0.83 1.95 -11.23
C ALA A 11 -2.00 2.88 -10.86
N ALA A 12 -2.98 3.04 -11.75
CA ALA A 12 -4.18 3.84 -11.47
C ALA A 12 -5.01 3.26 -10.31
N VAL A 13 -5.19 1.94 -10.28
CA VAL A 13 -5.88 1.26 -9.17
C VAL A 13 -5.08 1.40 -7.87
N ALA A 14 -3.76 1.25 -7.92
CA ALA A 14 -2.90 1.39 -6.74
C ALA A 14 -2.96 2.80 -6.15
N VAL A 15 -2.84 3.83 -6.99
CA VAL A 15 -2.96 5.24 -6.55
C VAL A 15 -4.32 5.51 -5.92
N THR A 16 -5.40 4.99 -6.51
CA THR A 16 -6.76 5.19 -6.00
C THR A 16 -6.96 4.49 -4.66
N LEU A 17 -6.55 3.23 -4.55
CA LEU A 17 -6.71 2.45 -3.33
C LEU A 17 -5.85 3.01 -2.19
N ILE A 18 -4.56 3.20 -2.43
CA ILE A 18 -3.60 3.59 -1.40
C ILE A 18 -3.77 5.07 -1.05
N GLY A 19 -3.88 5.94 -2.05
CA GLY A 19 -4.08 7.37 -1.83
C GLY A 19 -5.36 7.70 -1.06
N GLY A 20 -6.41 6.87 -1.21
CA GLY A 20 -7.64 6.99 -0.42
C GLY A 20 -7.47 6.71 1.08
N PHE A 21 -6.45 5.93 1.47
CA PHE A 21 -6.17 5.62 2.87
C PHE A 21 -5.11 6.52 3.50
N GLU A 22 -4.10 6.93 2.73
CA GLU A 22 -3.03 7.81 3.24
C GLU A 22 -3.49 9.28 3.36
N GLY A 23 -4.44 9.69 2.52
CA GLY A 23 -4.88 11.08 2.46
C GLY A 23 -3.88 11.97 1.69
N LEU A 24 -4.37 13.07 1.13
CA LEU A 24 -3.57 14.00 0.32
C LEU A 24 -3.27 15.29 1.08
N ARG A 25 -1.99 15.64 1.23
CA ARG A 25 -1.52 16.93 1.74
C ARG A 25 -0.56 17.58 0.74
N GLN A 26 -1.04 18.53 -0.06
CA GLN A 26 -0.21 19.16 -1.10
C GLN A 26 0.86 20.11 -0.55
N ASN A 27 0.67 20.64 0.66
CA ASN A 27 1.67 21.43 1.36
C ASN A 27 2.40 20.55 2.38
N ALA A 28 3.71 20.70 2.47
CA ALA A 28 4.52 19.99 3.44
C ALA A 28 4.11 20.37 4.87
N TYR A 29 4.03 19.37 5.75
CA TYR A 29 3.70 19.52 7.16
C TYR A 29 4.75 18.79 8.02
N PRO A 30 5.02 19.27 9.25
CA PRO A 30 5.98 18.62 10.13
C PRO A 30 5.41 17.30 10.68
N ASP A 31 6.29 16.43 11.17
CA ASP A 31 5.86 15.21 11.86
C ASP A 31 4.90 15.55 13.02
N PRO A 32 3.66 15.03 13.03
CA PRO A 32 2.68 15.36 14.07
C PRO A 32 3.11 14.98 15.49
N ALA A 33 3.99 13.98 15.64
CA ALA A 33 4.46 13.53 16.94
C ALA A 33 5.52 14.46 17.54
N THR A 34 6.42 15.00 16.72
CA THR A 34 7.54 15.83 17.16
C THR A 34 7.36 17.33 16.90
N GLY A 35 6.45 17.71 16.00
CA GLY A 35 6.28 19.09 15.52
C GLY A 35 7.43 19.60 14.66
N GLY A 36 8.36 18.73 14.25
CA GLY A 36 9.59 19.06 13.52
C GLY A 36 9.87 18.12 12.35
N PRO A 37 11.14 17.92 11.96
CA PRO A 37 11.49 16.95 10.94
C PRO A 37 11.20 15.51 11.39
N PRO A 38 10.91 14.58 10.45
CA PRO A 38 10.88 14.79 9.01
C PRO A 38 9.62 15.56 8.56
N TRP A 39 9.80 16.43 7.55
CA TRP A 39 8.66 17.02 6.86
C TRP A 39 8.01 15.96 5.97
N THR A 40 6.69 16.01 5.88
CA THR A 40 5.88 15.06 5.11
C THR A 40 5.01 15.81 4.11
N VAL A 41 4.85 15.27 2.89
CA VAL A 41 3.98 15.84 1.84
C VAL A 41 3.25 14.73 1.07
N CYS A 42 2.26 15.11 0.28
CA CYS A 42 1.48 14.24 -0.58
C CYS A 42 0.79 13.10 0.19
N TYR A 43 1.14 11.85 -0.12
CA TYR A 43 0.58 10.63 0.47
C TYR A 43 1.57 10.00 1.45
N GLY A 44 2.21 10.82 2.30
CA GLY A 44 3.20 10.34 3.27
C GLY A 44 4.65 10.31 2.76
N GLU A 45 4.99 11.12 1.75
CA GLU A 45 6.37 11.23 1.25
C GLU A 45 7.21 12.08 2.21
N THR A 46 8.41 11.60 2.55
CA THR A 46 9.32 12.28 3.49
C THR A 46 10.72 12.47 2.90
N HIS A 47 10.99 11.89 1.72
CA HIS A 47 12.31 11.97 1.11
C HIS A 47 12.58 13.38 0.57
N ASN A 48 13.58 14.04 1.15
CA ASN A 48 14.04 15.37 0.74
C ASN A 48 12.92 16.44 0.75
N VAL A 49 11.98 16.33 1.69
CA VAL A 49 10.89 17.28 1.89
C VAL A 49 11.31 18.34 2.90
N HIS A 50 10.98 19.59 2.60
CA HIS A 50 11.34 20.76 3.39
C HIS A 50 10.10 21.60 3.73
N LYS A 51 10.26 22.49 4.71
CA LYS A 51 9.24 23.46 5.07
C LYS A 51 8.93 24.36 3.87
N GLY A 52 7.65 24.45 3.53
CA GLY A 52 7.16 25.31 2.44
C GLY A 52 7.06 24.62 1.09
N ASP A 53 7.50 23.35 0.98
CA ASP A 53 7.31 22.57 -0.24
C ASP A 53 5.82 22.42 -0.55
N TYR A 54 5.50 22.60 -1.84
CA TYR A 54 4.17 22.37 -2.39
C TYR A 54 4.28 21.49 -3.63
N HIS A 55 3.34 20.55 -3.75
CA HIS A 55 3.21 19.70 -4.93
C HIS A 55 1.77 19.68 -5.44
N SER A 56 1.64 19.71 -6.77
CA SER A 56 0.40 19.44 -7.46
C SER A 56 -0.10 18.00 -7.22
N ILE A 57 -1.40 17.78 -7.42
CA ILE A 57 -1.98 16.43 -7.34
C ILE A 57 -1.27 15.44 -8.28
N ALA A 58 -0.87 15.91 -9.47
CA ALA A 58 -0.18 15.09 -10.46
C ALA A 58 1.21 14.66 -9.97
N GLU A 59 1.96 15.58 -9.36
CA GLU A 59 3.25 15.29 -8.74
C GLU A 59 3.09 14.34 -7.57
N CYS A 60 2.12 14.56 -6.68
CA CYS A 60 1.84 13.65 -5.57
C CYS A 60 1.51 12.22 -6.03
N LYS A 61 0.74 12.07 -7.12
CA LYS A 61 0.46 10.75 -7.70
C LYS A 61 1.71 10.11 -8.30
N ALA A 62 2.57 10.90 -8.94
CA ALA A 62 3.83 10.41 -9.49
C ALA A 62 4.80 9.96 -8.39
N MET A 63 4.92 10.74 -7.30
CA MET A 63 5.68 10.38 -6.11
C MET A 63 5.17 9.07 -5.51
N LEU A 64 3.85 8.95 -5.33
CA LEU A 64 3.27 7.71 -4.82
C LEU A 64 3.64 6.51 -5.71
N ILE A 65 3.47 6.60 -7.04
CA ILE A 65 3.83 5.50 -7.95
C ILE A 65 5.32 5.11 -7.83
N ASN A 66 6.21 6.09 -7.65
CA ASN A 66 7.63 5.83 -7.45
C ASN A 66 7.90 5.12 -6.13
N SER A 67 7.31 5.61 -5.03
CA SER A 67 7.48 5.02 -3.70
C SER A 67 6.88 3.61 -3.62
N LEU A 68 5.81 3.34 -4.38
CA LEU A 68 5.22 2.01 -4.51
C LEU A 68 6.13 0.98 -5.20
N GLN A 69 7.14 1.38 -5.98
CA GLN A 69 8.03 0.43 -6.66
C GLN A 69 8.74 -0.49 -5.68
N LYS A 70 9.19 0.03 -4.53
CA LYS A 70 9.84 -0.77 -3.48
C LYS A 70 8.92 -1.88 -2.97
N TYR A 71 7.65 -1.55 -2.74
CA TYR A 71 6.66 -2.50 -2.22
C TYR A 71 6.21 -3.50 -3.29
N ALA A 72 6.02 -3.03 -4.52
CA ALA A 72 5.72 -3.86 -5.68
C ALA A 72 6.80 -4.90 -5.93
N ASN A 73 8.07 -4.48 -6.00
CA ASN A 73 9.19 -5.38 -6.18
C ASN A 73 9.33 -6.37 -5.02
N GLY A 74 9.10 -5.91 -3.78
CA GLY A 74 9.11 -6.76 -2.60
C GLY A 74 8.04 -7.85 -2.63
N ILE A 75 6.80 -7.50 -3.00
CA ILE A 75 5.70 -8.45 -3.15
C ILE A 75 5.95 -9.40 -4.32
N GLU A 76 6.45 -8.90 -5.45
CA GLU A 76 6.77 -9.73 -6.61
C GLU A 76 7.86 -10.76 -6.28
N ALA A 77 8.85 -10.40 -5.45
CA ALA A 77 9.91 -11.31 -5.04
C ALA A 77 9.45 -12.44 -4.11
N CYS A 78 8.38 -12.24 -3.32
CA CYS A 78 7.89 -13.24 -2.36
C CYS A 78 6.57 -13.91 -2.76
N THR A 79 5.99 -13.54 -3.90
CA THR A 79 4.79 -14.17 -4.45
C THR A 79 5.18 -15.12 -5.57
N THR A 80 5.14 -16.42 -5.31
CA THR A 80 5.50 -17.47 -6.28
C THR A 80 4.31 -17.89 -7.14
N ALA A 81 3.08 -17.69 -6.67
CA ALA A 81 1.89 -17.95 -7.45
C ALA A 81 1.65 -16.88 -8.53
N GLN A 82 1.15 -17.29 -9.70
CA GLN A 82 0.68 -16.35 -10.70
C GLN A 82 -0.62 -15.70 -10.24
N ILE A 83 -0.60 -14.38 -10.06
CA ILE A 83 -1.76 -13.60 -9.59
C ILE A 83 -2.11 -12.48 -10.58
N PRO A 84 -3.42 -12.14 -10.72
CA PRO A 84 -3.86 -11.02 -11.55
C PRO A 84 -3.50 -9.68 -10.90
N ASP A 85 -3.47 -8.62 -11.71
CA ASP A 85 -3.03 -7.29 -11.29
C ASP A 85 -3.85 -6.72 -10.14
N GLY A 86 -5.17 -6.96 -10.08
CA GLY A 86 -5.99 -6.50 -8.96
C GLY A 86 -5.50 -7.07 -7.62
N ARG A 87 -5.23 -8.38 -7.59
CA ARG A 87 -4.69 -9.05 -6.40
C ARG A 87 -3.29 -8.55 -6.06
N PHE A 88 -2.44 -8.39 -7.07
CA PHE A 88 -1.11 -7.82 -6.88
C PHE A 88 -1.19 -6.43 -6.22
N VAL A 89 -2.04 -5.53 -6.73
CA VAL A 89 -2.25 -4.19 -6.17
C VAL A 89 -2.76 -4.25 -4.72
N ALA A 90 -3.66 -5.19 -4.39
CA ALA A 90 -4.12 -5.38 -3.01
C ALA A 90 -2.97 -5.76 -2.08
N LEU A 91 -2.09 -6.68 -2.51
CA LEU A 91 -0.90 -7.08 -1.74
C LEU A 91 0.13 -5.95 -1.63
N VAL A 92 0.29 -5.11 -2.65
CA VAL A 92 1.15 -3.92 -2.59
C VAL A 92 0.58 -2.90 -1.60
N SER A 93 -0.73 -2.64 -1.60
CA SER A 93 -1.37 -1.77 -0.59
C SER A 93 -1.18 -2.29 0.83
N PHE A 94 -1.30 -3.61 1.00
CA PHE A 94 -1.04 -4.27 2.26
C PHE A 94 0.42 -4.08 2.70
N ALA A 95 1.38 -4.37 1.81
CA ALA A 95 2.81 -4.18 2.08
C ALA A 95 3.19 -2.71 2.34
N TYR A 96 2.53 -1.75 1.70
CA TYR A 96 2.71 -0.33 1.98
C TYR A 96 2.39 -0.02 3.44
N ASN A 97 1.32 -0.62 3.98
CA ASN A 97 0.87 -0.40 5.35
C ASN A 97 1.69 -1.13 6.42
N VAL A 98 2.03 -2.40 6.19
CA VAL A 98 2.67 -3.25 7.21
C VAL A 98 4.16 -3.47 6.99
N GLY A 99 4.69 -3.00 5.86
CA GLY A 99 6.04 -3.27 5.39
C GLY A 99 6.15 -4.59 4.61
N VAL A 100 7.07 -4.65 3.64
CA VAL A 100 7.32 -5.82 2.79
C VAL A 100 7.66 -7.06 3.62
N GLY A 101 8.51 -6.93 4.64
CA GLY A 101 8.93 -8.07 5.47
C GLY A 101 7.76 -8.73 6.21
N ALA A 102 6.85 -7.93 6.78
CA ALA A 102 5.66 -8.45 7.45
C ALA A 102 4.67 -9.06 6.46
N ALA A 103 4.47 -8.40 5.30
CA ALA A 103 3.60 -8.91 4.26
C ALA A 103 4.08 -10.26 3.70
N CYS A 104 5.35 -10.39 3.35
CA CYS A 104 5.92 -11.63 2.80
C CYS A 104 5.89 -12.79 3.81
N LYS A 105 6.07 -12.52 5.10
CA LYS A 105 6.00 -13.55 6.17
C LYS A 105 4.57 -13.84 6.64
N SER A 106 3.58 -13.12 6.12
CA SER A 106 2.19 -13.26 6.55
C SER A 106 1.54 -14.55 6.05
N SER A 107 0.48 -14.97 6.74
CA SER A 107 -0.40 -16.02 6.23
C SER A 107 -1.08 -15.64 4.92
N VAL A 108 -1.24 -14.34 4.60
CA VAL A 108 -1.82 -13.86 3.34
C VAL A 108 -1.00 -14.36 2.14
N VAL A 109 0.29 -14.00 2.09
CA VAL A 109 1.18 -14.36 0.98
C VAL A 109 1.44 -15.87 0.97
N ARG A 110 1.66 -16.48 2.14
CA ARG A 110 1.86 -17.93 2.23
C ARG A 110 0.69 -18.71 1.64
N LEU A 111 -0.56 -18.41 2.04
CA LEU A 111 -1.74 -19.11 1.53
C LEU A 111 -1.96 -18.87 0.04
N ILE A 112 -1.69 -17.65 -0.47
CA ILE A 112 -1.78 -17.36 -1.90
C ILE A 112 -0.76 -18.19 -2.69
N ASN A 113 0.47 -18.31 -2.21
CA ASN A 113 1.52 -19.13 -2.83
C ASN A 113 1.17 -20.63 -2.81
N GLU A 114 0.45 -21.10 -1.79
CA GLU A 114 -0.10 -22.46 -1.70
C GLU A 114 -1.33 -22.68 -2.61
N GLY A 115 -1.73 -21.68 -3.42
CA GLY A 115 -2.91 -21.74 -4.27
C GLY A 115 -4.24 -21.51 -3.53
N ARG A 116 -4.21 -21.36 -2.20
CA ARG A 116 -5.36 -21.11 -1.32
C ARG A 116 -5.76 -19.64 -1.34
N THR A 117 -6.06 -19.14 -2.53
CA THR A 117 -6.22 -17.71 -2.82
C THR A 117 -7.29 -17.05 -1.96
N ARG A 118 -8.49 -17.66 -1.86
CA ARG A 118 -9.60 -17.10 -1.06
C ARG A 118 -9.20 -16.95 0.40
N GLU A 119 -8.60 -18.00 0.98
CA GLU A 119 -8.17 -18.00 2.38
C GLU A 119 -7.04 -16.99 2.64
N GLY A 120 -6.12 -16.84 1.69
CA GLY A 120 -5.08 -15.83 1.75
C GLY A 120 -5.65 -14.41 1.72
N CYS A 121 -6.58 -14.12 0.81
CA CYS A 121 -7.27 -12.83 0.77
C CYS A 121 -8.10 -12.57 2.04
N ASP A 122 -8.76 -13.58 2.59
CA ASP A 122 -9.52 -13.47 3.85
C ASP A 122 -8.61 -13.19 5.05
N ALA A 123 -7.38 -13.73 5.03
CA ALA A 123 -6.39 -13.50 6.08
C ALA A 123 -5.94 -12.03 6.20
N LEU A 124 -6.20 -11.16 5.21
CA LEU A 124 -5.98 -9.71 5.32
C LEU A 124 -6.74 -9.12 6.52
N MET A 125 -7.93 -9.63 6.83
CA MET A 125 -8.75 -9.13 7.94
C MET A 125 -8.12 -9.33 9.32
N LYS A 126 -7.10 -10.19 9.43
CA LYS A 126 -6.34 -10.41 10.67
C LYS A 126 -5.36 -9.26 10.96
N TRP A 127 -5.06 -8.43 9.97
CA TRP A 127 -4.09 -7.33 10.04
C TRP A 127 -4.78 -5.98 10.28
N ASN A 128 -5.69 -5.96 11.25
CA ASN A 128 -6.48 -4.79 11.62
C ASN A 128 -6.20 -4.28 13.04
N LYS A 129 -5.11 -4.73 13.66
CA LYS A 129 -4.72 -4.36 15.02
C LYS A 129 -3.44 -3.54 15.05
N ALA A 130 -3.36 -2.60 15.97
CA ALA A 130 -2.11 -1.96 16.38
C ALA A 130 -2.03 -1.98 17.92
N ALA A 131 -0.84 -2.27 18.47
CA ALA A 131 -0.66 -2.49 19.92
C ALA A 131 -1.71 -3.46 20.55
N GLY A 132 -2.12 -4.49 19.80
CA GLY A 132 -3.13 -5.46 20.23
C GLY A 132 -4.59 -5.02 20.13
N ILE A 133 -4.84 -3.73 19.90
CA ILE A 133 -6.18 -3.14 19.81
C ILE A 133 -6.64 -3.14 18.35
N THR A 134 -7.90 -3.48 18.10
CA THR A 134 -8.50 -3.42 16.75
C THR A 134 -8.78 -1.96 16.37
N PHE A 135 -8.25 -1.53 15.22
CA PHE A 135 -8.47 -0.18 14.69
C PHE A 135 -9.54 -0.20 13.59
N PRO A 136 -10.61 0.60 13.71
CA PRO A 136 -11.65 0.70 12.68
C PRO A 136 -11.10 1.11 11.31
N GLY A 137 -10.12 2.04 11.28
CA GLY A 137 -9.47 2.47 10.05
C GLY A 137 -8.73 1.33 9.34
N LEU A 138 -7.97 0.53 10.09
CA LEU A 138 -7.29 -0.65 9.53
C LEU A 138 -8.31 -1.71 9.08
N THR A 139 -9.40 -1.91 9.83
CA THR A 139 -10.46 -2.85 9.42
C THR A 139 -11.07 -2.45 8.08
N LYS A 140 -11.40 -1.17 7.88
CA LYS A 140 -11.89 -0.65 6.60
C LYS A 140 -10.87 -0.83 5.47
N ARG A 141 -9.59 -0.55 5.75
CA ARG A 141 -8.49 -0.76 4.79
C ARG A 141 -8.37 -2.22 4.36
N ARG A 142 -8.29 -3.14 5.32
CA ARG A 142 -8.21 -4.58 5.06
C ARG A 142 -9.43 -5.10 4.29
N ALA A 143 -10.63 -4.60 4.58
CA ALA A 143 -11.84 -5.00 3.86
C ALA A 143 -11.77 -4.62 2.37
N LYS A 144 -11.27 -3.43 2.03
CA LYS A 144 -11.11 -2.99 0.64
C LYS A 144 -9.99 -3.71 -0.09
N GLU A 145 -8.87 -3.94 0.57
CA GLU A 145 -7.79 -4.77 0.02
C GLU A 145 -8.28 -6.20 -0.23
N ARG A 146 -9.02 -6.79 0.71
CA ARG A 146 -9.64 -8.11 0.55
C ARG A 146 -10.62 -8.15 -0.63
N GLU A 147 -11.50 -7.16 -0.73
CA GLU A 147 -12.46 -7.03 -1.84
C GLU A 147 -11.73 -7.07 -3.19
N LEU A 148 -10.66 -6.27 -3.33
CA LEU A 148 -9.85 -6.24 -4.55
C LEU A 148 -9.08 -7.56 -4.78
N CYS A 149 -8.53 -8.15 -3.71
CA CYS A 149 -7.79 -9.42 -3.75
C CYS A 149 -8.64 -10.58 -4.27
N LEU A 150 -9.92 -10.59 -3.91
CA LEU A 150 -10.91 -11.60 -4.29
C LEU A 150 -11.49 -11.39 -5.71
N ARG A 151 -11.24 -10.26 -6.39
CA ARG A 151 -11.77 -10.07 -7.75
C ARG A 151 -11.13 -11.06 -8.72
N GLY A 152 -11.96 -11.68 -9.56
CA GLY A 152 -11.51 -12.69 -10.53
C GLY A 152 -11.19 -14.05 -9.93
N LEU A 153 -11.65 -14.32 -8.70
CA LEU A 153 -11.86 -15.68 -8.17
C LEU A 153 -13.21 -16.22 -8.62
#